data_AF-X1VJ18-F1
#
_entry.id   AF-X1VJ18-F1
#
_cell.length_a   1.000
_cell.length_b   1.000
_cell.length_c   1.000
_cell.angle_alpha   90.00
_cell.angle_beta   90.00
_cell.angle_gamma   90.00
#
_symmetry.space_group_name_H-M   'P 1'
#
loop_
_entity.id
_entity.type
_entity.pdbx_description
1 polymer ?
#
loop_
_entity_poly.entity_id
_entity_poly.type
_entity_poly.pdbx_seq_one_letter_code
_entity_poly.pdbx_strand_id
1 'polypeptide(L)' 'MELKEVWMIDYARTAFSRSRGKQPERDVFGEIRGDELLARLLIKFFDE' A
#
# COMPACT_ATOMS: atom_id res chain seq x y z
N MET A 1 7.61 10.68 -31.52
CA MET A 1 7.30 9.46 -30.75
C MET A 1 5.82 9.23 -30.84
N GLU A 2 5.38 8.06 -31.29
CA GLU A 2 3.98 7.64 -31.12
C GLU A 2 3.75 7.24 -29.67
N LEU A 3 2.65 7.73 -29.07
CA LEU A 3 2.23 7.35 -27.73
C LEU A 3 1.28 6.16 -27.84
N LYS A 4 1.43 5.19 -26.93
CA LYS A 4 0.51 4.05 -26.83
C LYS A 4 -0.63 4.41 -25.90
N GLU A 5 -1.85 4.08 -26.30
CA GLU A 5 -2.99 4.14 -25.39
C GLU A 5 -2.86 3.02 -24.34
N VAL A 6 -3.06 3.40 -23.07
CA VAL A 6 -2.98 2.51 -21.91
C VAL A 6 -4.12 2.84 -20.96
N TRP A 7 -4.63 1.80 -20.29
CA TRP A 7 -5.74 1.90 -19.35
C TRP A 7 -5.34 1.27 -18.01
N MET A 8 -5.89 1.82 -16.92
CA MET A 8 -5.78 1.24 -15.58
C MET A 8 -6.90 0.22 -15.40
N ILE A 9 -6.54 -1.05 -15.33
CA ILE A 9 -7.51 -2.16 -15.27
C ILE A 9 -8.02 -2.42 -13.86
N ASP A 10 -7.22 -2.11 -12.84
CA ASP A 10 -7.55 -2.31 -11.44
C ASP A 10 -6.61 -1.49 -10.53
N TYR A 11 -6.96 -1.37 -9.25
CA TYR A 11 -6.24 -0.59 -8.26
C TYR A 11 -6.45 -1.11 -6.84
N ALA A 12 -5.36 -1.33 -6.12
CA ALA A 12 -5.38 -1.59 -4.69
C ALA A 12 -4.43 -0.66 -3.93
N ARG A 13 -4.79 -0.41 -2.67
CA ARG A 13 -3.97 0.34 -1.72
C ARG A 13 -4.24 -0.11 -0.29
N THR A 14 -3.29 0.15 0.60
CA THR A 14 -3.52 0.03 2.05
C THR A 14 -4.47 1.12 2.52
N ALA A 15 -5.05 0.96 3.73
CA ALA A 15 -5.64 2.10 4.43
C ALA A 15 -4.58 3.18 4.71
N PHE A 16 -5.02 4.39 5.09
CA PHE A 16 -4.11 5.47 5.47
C PHE A 16 -4.01 5.56 6.99
N SER A 17 -2.78 5.61 7.49
CA SER A 17 -2.47 6.00 8.86
C SER A 17 -1.50 7.19 8.82
N ARG A 18 -1.64 8.10 9.77
CA ARG A 18 -0.66 9.19 9.92
C ARG A 18 0.52 8.66 10.71
N SER A 19 1.72 8.80 10.15
CA SER A 19 2.95 8.49 10.88
C SER A 19 3.05 9.36 12.14
N ARG A 20 3.23 8.70 13.30
CA ARG A 20 3.29 9.35 14.61
C ARG A 20 4.54 8.93 15.36
N GLY A 21 5.69 9.50 14.99
CA GLY A 21 6.98 9.14 15.61
C GLY A 21 7.03 9.31 17.14
N LYS A 22 6.21 10.19 17.73
CA LYS A 22 6.12 10.38 19.19
C LYS A 22 5.09 9.48 19.89
N GLN A 23 4.17 8.89 19.12
CA GLN A 23 3.07 8.04 19.60
C GLN A 23 2.87 6.88 18.60
N PRO A 24 3.89 6.01 18.42
CA PRO A 24 3.86 4.95 17.42
C PRO A 24 2.71 3.97 17.63
N GLU A 25 2.24 3.78 18.86
CA GLU A 25 1.09 2.95 19.21
C GLU A 25 -0.23 3.42 18.60
N ARG A 26 -0.28 4.67 18.12
CA ARG A 26 -1.45 5.25 17.44
C ARG A 26 -1.32 5.23 15.93
N ASP A 27 -0.21 4.75 15.40
CA ASP A 27 -0.04 4.46 13.99
C ASP A 27 -0.46 3.01 13.74
N VAL A 28 -1.54 2.81 12.99
CA VAL A 28 -2.10 1.49 12.68
C VAL A 28 -1.08 0.60 11.95
N PHE A 29 -0.09 1.20 11.28
CA PHE A 29 1.00 0.48 10.61
C PHE A 29 2.34 0.62 11.34
N GLY A 30 2.39 1.25 12.51
CA GLY A 30 3.63 1.59 13.20
C GLY A 30 4.49 0.38 13.59
N GLU A 31 3.87 -0.79 13.70
CA GLU A 31 4.54 -2.07 14.03
C GLU A 31 4.81 -2.93 12.79
N ILE A 32 4.40 -2.51 11.60
CA ILE A 32 4.58 -3.25 10.36
C ILE A 32 5.71 -2.60 9.56
N ARG A 33 6.67 -3.40 9.11
CA ARG A 33 7.70 -2.88 8.20
C ARG A 33 7.08 -2.53 6.85
N GLY A 34 7.61 -1.48 6.21
CA GLY A 34 7.06 -1.00 4.94
C GLY A 34 7.08 -2.04 3.81
N ASP A 35 8.11 -2.89 3.75
CA ASP A 35 8.22 -3.99 2.79
C ASP A 35 7.18 -5.09 3.04
N GLU A 36 6.95 -5.44 4.30
CA GLU A 36 5.89 -6.37 4.69
C GLU A 36 4.50 -5.83 4.36
N LEU A 37 4.27 -4.54 4.60
CA LEU A 37 3.00 -3.88 4.26
C LEU A 37 2.73 -3.92 2.75
N LEU A 38 3.75 -3.72 1.92
CA LEU A 38 3.67 -3.86 0.47
C LEU A 38 3.40 -5.31 0.05
N ALA A 39 4.12 -6.28 0.63
CA ALA A 39 3.90 -7.69 0.33
C ALA A 39 2.46 -8.13 0.62
N ARG A 40 1.90 -7.72 1.75
CA ARG A 40 0.50 -7.98 2.13
C ARG A 40 -0.49 -7.36 1.14
N LEU A 41 -0.20 -6.15 0.63
CA LEU A 41 -1.02 -5.50 -0.39
C LEU A 41 -1.00 -6.28 -1.71
N LEU A 42 0.18 -6.72 -2.16
CA LEU A 42 0.32 -7.47 -3.40
C LEU A 42 -0.37 -8.83 -3.33
N ILE A 43 -0.18 -9.57 -2.23
CA ILE A 43 -0.87 -10.85 -1.99
C ILE A 43 -2.39 -10.64 -2.04
N LYS A 44 -2.92 -9.65 -1.32
CA LYS A 44 -4.36 -9.35 -1.37
C LYS A 44 -4.86 -8.93 -2.75
N PHE A 45 -4.04 -8.25 -3.54
CA PHE A 45 -4.44 -7.80 -4.87
C PHE A 45 -4.47 -8.93 -5.90
N PHE A 46 -3.57 -9.91 -5.78
CA PHE A 46 -3.44 -11.00 -6.77
C PHE A 46 -4.09 -12.32 -6.36
N ASP A 47 -4.26 -12.58 -5.05
CA ASP A 47 -4.76 -13.86 -4.53
C ASP A 47 -6.23 -13.78 -4.01
N GLU A 48 -6.91 -12.64 -4.19
CA GLU A 48 -8.38 -12.52 -4.00
C GLU A 48 -9.16 -13.00 -5.25
#